data_AF-A0A7X8DE34-F1
#
_entry.id   AF-A0A7X8DE34-F1
#
_cell.length_a   1.000
_cell.length_b   1.000
_cell.length_c   1.000
_cell.angle_alpha   90.00
_cell.angle_beta   90.00
_cell.angle_gamma   90.00
#
_symmetry.space_group_name_H-M   'P 1'
#
loop_
_entity.id
_entity.type
_entity.pdbx_description
1 polymer ?
#
loop_
_entity_poly.entity_id
_entity_poly.type
_entity_poly.pdbx_seq_one_letter_code
_entity_poly.pdbx_strand_id
1 'polypeptide(L)'
;MNIFFNLFCFLPFLRFSYTDLRWQKVYNSEIIITWITTLGIKIITFNLQQIVLSFLVSFCLLIILMFIVLISESILNQYLFGGGDIKIISLLAWSFDLTIALCAICLGCCLALTFYLLKKCIYNSKKIIIPFAPFLTTGILFSLLLQHFSLLSKI
;
A
#
# COMPACT_ATOMS: atom_id res chain seq x y z
N MET A 1 6.55 15.63 7.51
CA MET A 1 7.57 14.79 6.85
C MET A 1 8.26 15.57 5.75
N ASN A 2 9.54 15.33 5.52
CA ASN A 2 10.30 15.94 4.42
C ASN A 2 9.82 15.36 3.07
N ILE A 3 9.53 16.19 2.08
CA ILE A 3 9.02 15.73 0.78
C ILE A 3 10.00 14.80 0.07
N PHE A 4 11.31 15.01 0.26
CA PHE A 4 12.34 14.16 -0.31
C PHE A 4 12.30 12.74 0.27
N PHE A 5 12.03 12.61 1.57
CA PHE A 5 11.84 11.30 2.21
C PHE A 5 10.64 10.57 1.58
N ASN A 6 9.51 11.26 1.46
CA ASN A 6 8.29 10.69 0.90
C ASN A 6 8.49 10.23 -0.55
N LEU A 7 9.20 11.01 -1.36
CA LEU A 7 9.55 10.64 -2.74
C LEU A 7 10.47 9.43 -2.80
N PHE A 8 11.50 9.37 -1.95
CA PHE A 8 12.38 8.20 -1.87
C PHE A 8 11.62 6.93 -1.46
N CYS A 9 10.76 7.02 -0.45
CA CYS A 9 9.91 5.91 -0.01
C CYS A 9 8.85 5.53 -1.05
N PHE A 10 8.48 6.43 -1.96
CA PHE A 10 7.51 6.17 -3.03
C PHE A 10 8.09 5.39 -4.21
N LEU A 11 9.37 5.54 -4.53
CA LEU A 11 10.02 4.87 -5.67
C LEU A 11 9.86 3.33 -5.69
N PRO A 12 10.03 2.61 -4.56
CA PRO A 12 9.78 1.16 -4.52
C PRO A 12 8.33 0.80 -4.85
N PHE A 13 7.36 1.64 -4.48
CA PHE A 13 5.96 1.40 -4.81
C PHE A 13 5.72 1.52 -6.32
N LEU A 14 6.31 2.51 -7.00
CA LEU A 14 6.28 2.56 -8.47
C LEU A 14 6.85 1.29 -9.10
N ARG A 15 7.92 0.74 -8.53
CA ARG A 15 8.48 -0.55 -8.97
C ARG A 15 7.47 -1.69 -8.76
N PHE A 16 6.80 -1.77 -7.61
CA PHE A 16 5.74 -2.75 -7.36
C PHE A 16 4.57 -2.61 -8.34
N SER A 17 4.15 -1.38 -8.65
CA SER A 17 3.13 -1.13 -9.67
C SER A 17 3.53 -1.72 -11.02
N TYR A 18 4.78 -1.51 -11.42
CA TYR A 18 5.28 -2.01 -12.70
C TYR A 18 5.35 -3.54 -12.73
N THR A 19 5.88 -4.16 -11.66
CA THR A 19 6.00 -5.63 -11.58
C THR A 19 4.64 -6.31 -11.50
N ASP A 20 3.69 -5.73 -10.78
CA ASP A 20 2.32 -6.23 -10.66
C ASP A 20 1.54 -6.12 -11.99
N LEU A 21 1.68 -5.00 -12.72
CA LEU A 21 1.08 -4.85 -14.06
C LEU A 21 1.61 -5.87 -15.06
N ARG A 22 2.92 -6.13 -15.02
CA ARG A 22 3.59 -6.96 -16.04
C ARG A 22 3.52 -8.46 -15.74
N TRP A 23 3.64 -8.84 -14.47
CA TRP A 23 3.79 -10.23 -14.06
C TRP A 23 2.78 -10.68 -13.01
N GLN A 24 1.91 -9.81 -12.51
CA GLN A 24 0.91 -10.09 -11.46
C GLN A 24 1.54 -10.76 -10.22
N LYS A 25 2.77 -10.34 -9.90
CA LYS A 25 3.58 -10.91 -8.83
C LYS A 25 4.35 -9.82 -8.13
N VAL A 26 4.37 -9.93 -6.81
CA VAL A 26 5.17 -9.09 -5.92
C VAL A 26 6.24 -9.96 -5.29
N TYR A 27 7.51 -9.68 -5.59
CA TYR A 27 8.62 -10.49 -5.11
C TYR A 27 8.95 -10.16 -3.65
N ASN A 28 9.05 -11.19 -2.80
CA ASN A 28 9.42 -11.02 -1.40
C ASN A 28 10.79 -10.32 -1.24
N SER A 29 11.73 -10.56 -2.14
CA SER A 29 13.04 -9.90 -2.14
C SER A 29 12.92 -8.38 -2.30
N GLU A 30 12.07 -7.90 -3.20
CA GLU A 30 11.85 -6.46 -3.41
C GLU A 30 11.19 -5.82 -2.16
N ILE A 31 10.28 -6.53 -1.48
CA ILE A 31 9.66 -6.09 -0.22
C ILE A 31 10.72 -5.96 0.88
N ILE A 32 11.58 -6.97 1.05
CA ILE A 32 12.63 -6.99 2.08
C ILE A 32 13.63 -5.85 1.84
N ILE A 33 14.08 -5.64 0.60
CA ILE A 33 14.97 -4.53 0.24
C ILE A 33 14.32 -3.19 0.58
N THR A 34 13.03 -3.03 0.27
CA THR A 34 12.28 -1.80 0.58
C THR A 34 12.17 -1.59 2.09
N TRP A 35 11.95 -2.65 2.86
CA TRP A 35 11.86 -2.57 4.31
C TRP A 35 13.20 -2.16 4.95
N ILE A 36 14.32 -2.73 4.49
CA ILE A 36 15.66 -2.40 4.98
C ILE A 36 16.05 -0.95 4.62
N THR A 37 15.77 -0.53 3.38
CA THR A 37 16.08 0.84 2.93
C THR A 37 15.28 1.88 3.71
N THR A 38 13.97 1.65 3.90
CA THR A 38 13.12 2.53 4.73
C THR A 38 13.55 2.54 6.19
N LEU A 39 13.99 1.41 6.76
CA LEU A 39 14.59 1.36 8.10
C LEU A 39 15.85 2.23 8.19
N GLY A 40 16.77 2.10 7.24
CA GLY A 40 17.99 2.90 7.18
C GLY A 40 17.70 4.40 7.16
N ILE A 41 16.72 4.83 6.35
CA ILE A 41 16.33 6.24 6.30
C ILE A 41 15.67 6.66 7.62
N LYS A 42 14.78 5.83 8.19
CA LYS A 42 14.09 6.15 9.43
C LYS A 42 15.02 6.31 10.63
N ILE A 43 16.10 5.53 10.71
CA ILE A 43 17.14 5.67 11.74
C ILE A 43 17.81 7.04 11.68
N ILE A 44 17.99 7.61 10.48
CA ILE A 44 18.64 8.92 10.30
C ILE A 44 17.66 10.07 10.61
N THR A 45 16.36 9.89 10.34
CA THR A 45 15.39 11.00 10.36
C THR A 45 14.47 11.03 11.57
N PHE A 46 14.25 9.92 12.27
CA PHE A 46 13.26 9.80 13.35
C PHE A 46 13.86 9.30 14.65
N ASN A 47 13.19 9.61 15.76
CA ASN A 47 13.56 9.10 17.08
C ASN A 47 13.14 7.63 17.24
N LEU A 48 13.83 6.90 18.11
CA LEU A 48 13.59 5.46 18.35
C LEU A 48 12.11 5.16 18.68
N GLN A 49 11.44 6.00 19.47
CA GLN A 49 10.02 5.84 19.78
C GLN A 49 9.12 5.86 18.53
N GLN A 50 9.39 6.73 17.57
CA GLN A 50 8.61 6.85 16.34
C GLN A 50 8.86 5.65 15.40
N ILE A 51 10.09 5.14 15.38
CA ILE A 51 10.45 3.94 14.63
C ILE A 51 9.71 2.72 15.18
N VAL A 52 9.75 2.52 16.51
CA VAL A 52 9.05 1.42 17.18
C VAL A 52 7.54 1.52 16.98
N LEU A 53 6.96 2.71 17.10
CA LEU A 53 5.53 2.93 16.84
C LEU A 53 5.16 2.56 15.40
N SER A 54 5.94 3.02 14.42
CA SER A 54 5.74 2.68 13.00
C SER A 54 5.79 1.17 12.75
N PHE A 55 6.72 0.48 13.42
CA PHE A 55 6.87 -0.97 13.32
C PHE A 55 5.64 -1.68 13.88
N LEU A 56 5.20 -1.30 15.08
CA LEU A 56 4.03 -1.88 15.73
C LEU A 56 2.75 -1.67 14.91
N VAL A 57 2.57 -0.47 14.35
CA VAL A 57 1.43 -0.17 13.47
C VAL A 57 1.46 -1.05 12.21
N SER A 58 2.60 -1.14 11.53
CA SER A 58 2.77 -1.96 10.34
C SER A 58 2.52 -3.45 10.61
N PHE A 59 3.00 -3.95 11.75
CA PHE A 59 2.79 -5.33 12.20
C PHE A 59 1.34 -5.59 12.59
N CYS A 60 0.71 -4.67 13.31
CA CYS A 60 -0.70 -4.76 13.68
C CYS A 60 -1.60 -4.79 12.44
N LEU A 61 -1.35 -3.92 11.46
CA LEU A 61 -2.06 -3.92 10.18
C LEU A 61 -1.88 -5.23 9.41
N LEU A 62 -0.67 -5.80 9.40
CA LEU A 62 -0.42 -7.10 8.79
C LEU A 62 -1.30 -8.19 9.42
N ILE A 63 -1.31 -8.26 10.76
CA ILE A 63 -2.11 -9.23 11.51
C ILE A 63 -3.60 -9.04 11.23
N ILE A 64 -4.10 -7.82 11.34
CA ILE A 64 -5.52 -7.51 11.11
C ILE A 64 -5.94 -7.93 9.69
N LEU A 65 -5.16 -7.58 8.67
CA LEU A 65 -5.45 -7.94 7.29
C LEU A 65 -5.42 -9.46 7.08
N MET A 66 -4.42 -10.15 7.64
CA MET A 66 -4.36 -11.62 7.59
C MET A 66 -5.60 -12.25 8.23
N PHE A 67 -6.03 -11.78 9.40
CA PHE A 67 -7.25 -12.27 10.05
C PHE A 67 -8.50 -12.00 9.21
N ILE A 68 -8.64 -10.81 8.65
CA ILE A 68 -9.77 -10.46 7.78
C ILE A 68 -9.83 -11.40 6.58
N VAL A 69 -8.69 -11.67 5.94
CA VAL A 69 -8.61 -12.58 4.79
C VAL A 69 -8.97 -14.00 5.19
N LEU A 70 -8.41 -14.54 6.29
CA LEU A 70 -8.73 -15.87 6.77
C LEU A 70 -10.23 -16.04 7.12
N ILE A 71 -10.82 -15.06 7.79
CA ILE A 71 -12.24 -15.06 8.14
C ILE A 71 -13.08 -14.99 6.85
N SER A 72 -12.75 -14.07 5.95
CA SER A 72 -13.51 -13.89 4.72
C SER A 72 -13.42 -15.09 3.77
N GLU A 73 -12.24 -15.72 3.64
CA GLU A 73 -12.04 -16.94 2.86
C GLU A 73 -12.81 -18.13 3.46
N SER A 74 -12.84 -18.25 4.79
CA SER A 74 -13.60 -19.32 5.47
C SER A 74 -15.12 -19.16 5.33
N ILE A 75 -15.63 -17.93 5.25
CA ILE A 75 -17.06 -17.64 5.06
C ILE A 75 -17.47 -17.78 3.59
N LEU A 76 -16.68 -17.23 2.67
CA LEU A 76 -17.04 -17.11 1.26
C LEU A 76 -16.53 -18.25 0.39
N ASN A 77 -15.64 -19.12 0.91
CA ASN A 77 -14.97 -20.19 0.17
C ASN A 77 -14.32 -19.71 -1.15
N GLN A 78 -13.88 -18.45 -1.18
CA GLN A 78 -13.27 -17.80 -2.34
C GLN A 78 -11.99 -17.11 -1.91
N TYR A 79 -10.93 -17.27 -2.71
CA TYR A 79 -9.68 -16.53 -2.52
C TYR A 79 -9.91 -15.05 -2.81
N LEU A 80 -9.74 -14.19 -1.80
CA LEU A 80 -10.09 -12.78 -1.90
C LEU A 80 -8.89 -11.86 -2.10
N PHE A 81 -7.78 -12.14 -1.44
CA PHE A 81 -6.67 -11.20 -1.35
C PHE A 81 -5.32 -11.90 -1.51
N GLY A 82 -4.47 -11.32 -2.37
CA GLY A 82 -3.11 -11.80 -2.60
C GLY A 82 -2.27 -11.65 -1.33
N GLY A 83 -1.49 -12.68 -0.97
CA GLY A 83 -0.48 -12.56 0.09
C GLY A 83 0.58 -11.48 -0.21
N GLY A 84 0.76 -11.11 -1.48
CA GLY A 84 1.58 -9.97 -1.89
C GLY A 84 0.97 -8.62 -1.50
N ASP A 85 -0.33 -8.44 -1.73
CA ASP A 85 -1.05 -7.20 -1.48
C ASP A 85 -1.06 -6.86 0.01
N ILE A 86 -1.31 -7.86 0.86
CA ILE A 86 -1.26 -7.71 2.33
C ILE A 86 0.12 -7.20 2.78
N LYS A 87 1.19 -7.76 2.21
CA LYS A 87 2.56 -7.36 2.54
C LYS A 87 2.87 -5.94 2.05
N ILE A 88 2.41 -5.56 0.85
CA ILE A 88 2.59 -4.19 0.35
C ILE A 88 1.85 -3.19 1.24
N ILE A 89 0.63 -3.51 1.69
CA ILE A 89 -0.13 -2.62 2.59
C ILE A 89 0.57 -2.49 3.95
N SER A 90 1.09 -3.58 4.50
CA SER A 90 1.90 -3.52 5.74
C SER A 90 3.18 -2.69 5.53
N LEU A 91 3.87 -2.88 4.40
CA LEU A 91 5.07 -2.11 4.03
C LEU A 91 4.75 -0.61 3.82
N LEU A 92 3.56 -0.28 3.31
CA LEU A 92 3.08 1.10 3.18
C LEU A 92 3.00 1.78 4.56
N ALA A 93 2.38 1.13 5.53
CA ALA A 93 2.30 1.63 6.90
C ALA A 93 3.66 1.69 7.61
N TRP A 94 4.61 0.85 7.18
CA TRP A 94 5.99 0.98 7.62
C TRP A 94 6.70 2.18 6.97
N SER A 95 6.39 2.49 5.71
CA SER A 95 7.10 3.50 4.91
C SER A 95 6.59 4.92 5.15
N PHE A 96 5.30 5.10 5.40
CA PHE A 96 4.64 6.40 5.53
C PHE A 96 3.91 6.53 6.87
N ASP A 97 3.52 7.77 7.21
CA ASP A 97 2.67 8.02 8.37
C ASP A 97 1.30 7.34 8.20
N LEU A 98 0.67 7.00 9.33
CA LEU A 98 -0.63 6.29 9.38
C LEU A 98 -1.70 7.00 8.54
N THR A 99 -1.75 8.33 8.57
CA THR A 99 -2.74 9.12 7.82
C THR A 99 -2.59 8.94 6.32
N ILE A 100 -1.36 9.00 5.81
CA ILE A 100 -1.03 8.78 4.39
C ILE A 100 -1.35 7.33 4.02
N ALA A 101 -0.95 6.37 4.86
CA ALA A 101 -1.16 4.96 4.61
C ALA A 101 -2.67 4.63 4.51
N LEU A 102 -3.48 5.07 5.47
CA LEU A 102 -4.93 4.84 5.47
C LEU A 102 -5.61 5.54 4.29
N CYS A 103 -5.25 6.80 4.00
CA CYS A 103 -5.80 7.52 2.86
C CYS A 103 -5.47 6.81 1.54
N ALA A 104 -4.22 6.36 1.38
CA ALA A 104 -3.77 5.65 0.20
C ALA A 104 -4.47 4.29 0.03
N ILE A 105 -4.69 3.55 1.11
CA ILE A 105 -5.45 2.29 1.09
C ILE A 105 -6.89 2.56 0.66
N CYS A 106 -7.57 3.54 1.27
CA CYS A 106 -8.94 3.89 0.91
C CYS A 106 -9.05 4.29 -0.57
N LEU A 107 -8.20 5.20 -1.03
CA LEU A 107 -8.18 5.65 -2.42
C LEU A 107 -7.84 4.50 -3.37
N GLY A 108 -6.84 3.69 -3.05
CA GLY A 108 -6.46 2.53 -3.86
C GLY A 108 -7.58 1.50 -3.97
N CYS A 109 -8.27 1.19 -2.87
CA CYS A 109 -9.44 0.31 -2.88
C CYS A 109 -10.60 0.89 -3.72
N CYS A 110 -10.90 2.18 -3.57
CA CYS A 110 -11.94 2.84 -4.39
C CYS A 110 -11.59 2.81 -5.88
N LEU A 111 -10.34 3.07 -6.25
CA LEU A 111 -9.87 3.02 -7.64
C LEU A 111 -9.89 1.58 -8.20
N ALA A 112 -9.46 0.60 -7.41
CA ALA A 112 -9.54 -0.81 -7.81
C ALA A 112 -10.99 -1.28 -8.00
N LEU A 113 -11.91 -0.85 -7.14
CA LEU A 113 -13.33 -1.19 -7.21
C LEU A 113 -14.02 -0.54 -8.40
N THR A 114 -13.75 0.75 -8.67
CA THR A 114 -14.27 1.44 -9.87
C THR A 114 -13.75 0.81 -11.15
N PHE A 115 -12.46 0.46 -11.20
CA PHE A 115 -11.86 -0.27 -12.33
C PHE A 115 -12.53 -1.64 -12.54
N TYR A 116 -12.76 -2.39 -11.46
CA TYR A 116 -13.46 -3.67 -11.51
C TYR A 116 -14.87 -3.53 -12.09
N LEU A 117 -15.66 -2.59 -11.57
CA LEU A 117 -17.03 -2.34 -12.04
C LEU A 117 -17.05 -1.95 -13.52
N LEU A 118 -16.18 -1.03 -13.95
CA LEU A 118 -16.07 -0.63 -15.34
C LEU A 118 -15.72 -1.82 -16.24
N LYS A 119 -14.72 -2.62 -15.86
CA LYS A 119 -14.28 -3.77 -16.65
C LYS A 119 -15.35 -4.86 -16.70
N LYS A 120 -16.11 -5.06 -15.62
CA LYS A 120 -17.25 -5.98 -15.56
C LYS A 120 -18.38 -5.53 -16.50
N CYS A 121 -18.71 -4.24 -16.50
CA CYS A 121 -19.73 -3.67 -17.39
C CYS A 121 -19.36 -3.77 -18.88
N ILE A 122 -18.07 -3.56 -19.22
CA ILE A 122 -17.62 -3.52 -20.62
C ILE A 122 -17.34 -4.92 -21.18
N TYR A 123 -16.64 -5.77 -20.43
CA TYR A 123 -16.07 -7.01 -20.98
C TYR A 123 -16.80 -8.29 -20.56
N ASN A 124 -17.86 -8.20 -19.72
CA ASN A 124 -18.70 -9.30 -19.24
C ASN A 124 -17.92 -10.61 -18.94
N SER A 125 -16.71 -10.47 -18.39
CA SER A 125 -15.76 -11.58 -18.25
C SER A 125 -15.85 -12.20 -16.87
N LYS A 126 -15.86 -13.54 -16.81
CA LYS A 126 -16.09 -14.32 -15.59
C LYS A 126 -14.93 -14.29 -14.59
N LYS A 127 -13.71 -13.93 -15.01
CA LYS A 127 -12.51 -13.85 -14.15
C LYS A 127 -11.69 -12.63 -14.52
N ILE A 128 -11.82 -11.57 -13.71
CA ILE A 128 -11.02 -10.35 -13.84
C ILE A 128 -9.98 -10.38 -12.73
N ILE A 129 -8.72 -10.59 -13.10
CA ILE A 129 -7.59 -10.37 -12.18
C ILE A 129 -7.30 -8.88 -12.17
N ILE A 130 -7.28 -8.29 -10.97
CA ILE A 130 -7.00 -6.87 -10.74
C ILE A 130 -5.60 -6.77 -10.14
N PRO A 131 -4.63 -6.14 -10.82
CA PRO A 131 -3.35 -5.81 -10.19
C PRO A 131 -3.61 -4.70 -9.16
N PHE A 132 -3.42 -4.96 -7.88
CA PHE A 132 -3.75 -4.01 -6.80
C PHE A 132 -2.66 -2.94 -6.61
N ALA A 133 -1.38 -3.29 -6.80
CA ALA A 133 -0.27 -2.37 -6.52
C ALA A 133 -0.37 -1.04 -7.29
N PRO A 134 -0.77 -0.99 -8.59
CA PRO A 134 -0.97 0.27 -9.30
C PRO A 134 -2.02 1.18 -8.69
N PHE A 135 -3.15 0.62 -8.25
CA PHE A 135 -4.19 1.40 -7.58
C PHE A 135 -3.71 1.90 -6.22
N LEU A 136 -2.97 1.08 -5.49
CA LEU A 136 -2.35 1.52 -4.24
C LEU A 136 -1.35 2.67 -4.50
N THR A 137 -0.49 2.56 -5.51
CA THR A 137 0.51 3.60 -5.82
C THR A 137 -0.11 4.93 -6.21
N THR A 138 -1.19 4.90 -7.00
CA THR A 138 -1.94 6.11 -7.33
C THR A 138 -2.56 6.71 -6.06
N GLY A 139 -3.12 5.87 -5.18
CA GLY A 139 -3.58 6.28 -3.85
C GLY A 139 -2.48 6.95 -3.01
N ILE A 140 -1.27 6.41 -3.00
CA ILE A 140 -0.11 7.02 -2.30
C ILE A 140 0.20 8.40 -2.87
N LEU A 141 0.31 8.50 -4.20
CA LEU A 141 0.63 9.76 -4.87
C LEU A 141 -0.41 10.83 -4.57
N PHE A 142 -1.70 10.50 -4.66
CA PHE A 142 -2.78 11.42 -4.30
C PHE A 142 -2.73 11.80 -2.81
N SER A 143 -2.46 10.86 -1.92
CA SER A 143 -2.37 11.12 -0.48
C SER A 143 -1.21 12.07 -0.15
N LEU A 144 -0.06 11.89 -0.82
CA LEU A 144 1.10 12.78 -0.69
C LEU A 144 0.81 14.18 -1.24
N LEU A 145 0.15 14.28 -2.39
CA LEU A 145 -0.28 15.57 -2.95
C LEU A 145 -1.28 16.27 -2.04
N LEU A 146 -2.30 15.56 -1.55
CA LEU A 146 -3.27 16.07 -0.59
C LEU A 146 -2.57 16.57 0.67
N GLN A 147 -1.63 15.82 1.24
CA GLN A 147 -0.86 16.26 2.39
C GLN A 147 -0.08 17.54 2.08
N HIS A 148 0.57 17.63 0.92
CA HIS A 148 1.33 18.81 0.51
C HIS A 148 0.43 20.05 0.35
N PHE A 149 -0.70 19.91 -0.35
CA PHE A 149 -1.61 21.03 -0.61
C PHE A 149 -2.47 21.40 0.61
N SER A 150 -2.89 20.44 1.44
CA SER A 150 -3.64 20.71 2.68
C SER A 150 -2.76 21.33 3.78
N LEU A 151 -1.44 21.19 3.72
CA LEU A 151 -0.53 21.94 4.59
C LEU A 151 -0.38 23.41 4.18
N LEU A 152 -0.73 23.78 2.94
CA LEU A 152 -0.72 25.17 2.46
C LEU A 152 -1.97 25.98 2.86
N SER A 153 -2.96 25.33 3.49
CA SER A 153 -4.13 26.02 4.07
C SER A 153 -4.05 26.21 5.60
N LYS A 154 -2.90 25.92 6.22
CA LYS A 154 -2.67 26.03 7.67
C LYS A 154 -1.32 26.66 8.04
N ILE A 155 -0.82 27.55 7.18
CA ILE A 155 0.15 28.60 7.52
C ILE A 155 -0.57 29.93 7.28
#